data_AF-A0A1J5LGM2-F1
#
_entry.id   AF-A0A1J5LGM2-F1
#
_cell.length_a   1.000
_cell.length_b   1.000
_cell.length_c   1.000
_cell.angle_alpha   90.00
_cell.angle_beta   90.00
_cell.angle_gamma   90.00
#
_symmetry.space_group_name_H-M   'P 1'
#
loop_
_entity.id
_entity.type
_entity.pdbx_description
1 polymer ?
#
loop_
_entity_poly.entity_id
_entity_poly.type
_entity_poly.pdbx_seq_one_letter_code
_entity_poly.pdbx_strand_id
1 'polypeptide(L)'
;MILGVFGTLFLSGCDDFPIPFELEETEGLTTYNVVANSQAWISSPDTLITFQRNLGDSIDQRIGLTNHTLLDGENYIHIRARNVEGRFMFDEFIERAGGLPTPFTTLDAGQMIATEDDFGAYLWASKAINGNSTCVLAMRRVTQIQRPIPGNREVMDILLRNCVKGDAEAALQPIKAIHVGHFPLNEGRSSDSLMLSPLAGPSPF
;
A
#
# COMPACT_ATOMS: atom_id res chain seq x y z
N MET A 1 -14.88 -9.79 -67.36
CA MET A 1 -13.51 -9.44 -66.94
C MET A 1 -13.65 -8.56 -65.71
N ILE A 2 -13.47 -9.16 -64.53
CA ILE A 2 -13.69 -8.55 -63.21
C ILE A 2 -12.35 -7.96 -62.76
N LEU A 3 -12.33 -6.70 -62.31
CA LEU A 3 -11.30 -6.23 -61.40
C LEU A 3 -11.96 -5.33 -60.34
N GLY A 4 -12.30 -5.95 -59.21
CA GLY A 4 -12.67 -5.26 -57.98
C GLY A 4 -11.40 -4.92 -57.20
N VAL A 5 -11.27 -3.65 -56.80
CA VAL A 5 -10.22 -3.21 -55.87
C VAL A 5 -10.80 -3.32 -54.47
N PHE A 6 -10.37 -4.36 -53.76
CA PHE A 6 -10.64 -4.55 -52.34
C PHE A 6 -9.80 -3.55 -51.53
N GLY A 7 -10.49 -2.70 -50.75
CA GLY A 7 -9.87 -1.89 -49.72
C GLY A 7 -9.55 -2.74 -48.50
N THR A 8 -8.33 -2.62 -48.00
CA THR A 8 -7.89 -3.24 -46.75
C THR A 8 -7.57 -2.13 -45.75
N LEU A 9 -8.56 -1.76 -44.94
CA LEU A 9 -8.37 -0.96 -43.72
C LEU A 9 -7.96 -1.92 -42.60
N PHE A 10 -6.67 -1.93 -42.25
CA PHE A 10 -6.21 -2.55 -41.01
C PHE A 10 -6.53 -1.62 -39.83
N LEU A 11 -7.66 -1.86 -39.17
CA LEU A 11 -7.93 -1.36 -37.83
C LEU A 11 -7.51 -2.46 -36.84
N SER A 12 -6.28 -2.41 -36.36
CA SER A 12 -5.85 -3.18 -35.18
C SER A 12 -5.35 -2.21 -34.13
N GLY A 13 -6.15 -2.02 -33.10
CA GLY A 13 -5.87 -1.18 -31.94
C GLY A 13 -7.03 -1.28 -30.96
N CYS A 14 -7.35 -2.49 -30.50
CA CYS A 14 -8.07 -2.64 -29.24
C CYS A 14 -7.04 -2.42 -28.14
N ASP A 15 -6.92 -1.18 -27.68
CA ASP A 15 -6.34 -0.95 -26.37
C ASP A 15 -7.35 -1.48 -25.36
N ASP A 16 -6.95 -2.55 -24.67
CA ASP A 16 -7.76 -3.24 -23.65
C ASP A 16 -7.77 -2.36 -22.40
N PHE A 17 -8.58 -1.31 -22.42
CA PHE A 17 -8.85 -0.49 -21.26
C PHE A 17 -9.89 -1.22 -20.41
N PRO A 18 -9.55 -1.67 -19.18
CA PRO A 18 -10.52 -2.33 -18.32
C PRO A 18 -11.68 -1.36 -18.04
N ILE A 19 -12.90 -1.79 -18.39
CA ILE A 19 -14.12 -1.02 -18.15
C ILE A 19 -14.36 -1.01 -16.64
N PRO A 20 -14.76 0.12 -16.01
CA PRO A 20 -14.86 0.24 -14.55
C PRO A 20 -15.65 -0.88 -13.85
N PHE A 21 -16.66 -1.43 -14.53
CA PHE A 21 -17.48 -2.53 -14.02
C PHE A 21 -16.70 -3.85 -13.85
N GLU A 22 -15.77 -4.14 -14.76
CA GLU A 22 -14.96 -5.37 -14.73
C GLU A 22 -13.92 -5.35 -13.60
N LEU A 23 -13.39 -4.15 -13.29
CA LEU A 23 -12.50 -3.94 -12.14
C LEU A 23 -13.27 -4.12 -10.82
N GLU A 24 -14.47 -3.57 -10.71
CA GLU A 24 -15.32 -3.69 -9.52
C GLU A 24 -15.75 -5.16 -9.28
N GLU A 25 -16.10 -5.88 -10.36
CA GLU A 25 -16.40 -7.31 -10.30
C GLU A 25 -15.17 -8.13 -9.88
N THR A 26 -13.99 -7.85 -10.44
CA THR A 26 -12.73 -8.52 -10.07
C THR A 26 -12.36 -8.27 -8.61
N GLU A 27 -12.50 -7.02 -8.13
CA GLU A 27 -12.25 -6.66 -6.74
C GLU A 27 -13.24 -7.33 -5.78
N GLY A 28 -14.50 -7.50 -6.19
CA GLY A 28 -15.53 -8.19 -5.40
C GLY A 28 -15.34 -9.71 -5.34
N LEU A 29 -14.80 -10.33 -6.39
CA LEU A 29 -14.60 -11.77 -6.49
C LEU A 29 -13.25 -12.26 -5.96
N THR A 30 -12.24 -11.37 -5.88
CA THR A 30 -10.88 -11.74 -5.46
C THR A 30 -10.69 -11.62 -3.95
N THR A 31 -10.60 -12.77 -3.28
CA THR A 31 -10.39 -12.86 -1.83
C THR A 31 -8.98 -12.48 -1.40
N TYR A 32 -8.87 -11.83 -0.23
CA TYR A 32 -7.61 -11.60 0.46
C TYR A 32 -7.02 -12.91 1.03
N ASN A 33 -5.73 -13.12 0.82
CA ASN A 33 -4.98 -14.22 1.41
C ASN A 33 -4.08 -13.70 2.53
N VAL A 34 -3.98 -14.47 3.62
CA VAL A 34 -3.01 -14.17 4.69
C VAL A 34 -1.60 -14.44 4.16
N VAL A 35 -0.70 -13.48 4.37
CA VAL A 35 0.73 -13.58 4.03
C VAL A 35 1.58 -13.38 5.27
N ALA A 36 2.84 -13.82 5.23
CA ALA A 36 3.74 -13.64 6.35
C ALA A 36 4.02 -12.15 6.59
N ASN A 37 4.15 -11.73 7.85
CA ASN A 37 4.46 -10.32 8.17
C ASN A 37 5.83 -9.88 7.62
N SER A 38 6.75 -10.82 7.34
CA SER A 38 8.01 -10.55 6.62
C SER A 38 7.81 -10.11 5.17
N GLN A 39 6.61 -10.33 4.61
CA GLN A 39 6.20 -9.91 3.26
C GLN A 39 5.44 -8.57 3.26
N ALA A 40 5.24 -7.95 4.43
CA ALA A 40 4.62 -6.64 4.53
C ALA A 40 5.48 -5.57 3.82
N TRP A 41 4.85 -4.71 3.02
CA TRP A 41 5.53 -3.68 2.26
C TRP A 41 5.88 -2.45 3.09
N ILE A 42 5.26 -2.31 4.25
CA ILE A 42 5.54 -1.28 5.24
C ILE A 42 5.87 -1.99 6.55
N SER A 43 6.99 -1.62 7.17
CA SER A 43 7.35 -2.15 8.48
C SER A 43 6.63 -1.38 9.58
N SER A 44 6.09 -2.08 10.56
CA SER A 44 5.62 -1.47 11.81
C SER A 44 5.86 -2.48 12.94
N PRO A 45 6.39 -2.06 14.09
CA PRO A 45 6.50 -2.96 15.25
C PRO A 45 5.14 -3.47 15.73
N ASP A 46 4.06 -2.76 15.39
CA ASP A 46 2.70 -3.06 15.82
C ASP A 46 1.93 -3.94 14.82
N THR A 47 2.59 -4.46 13.78
CA THR A 47 1.96 -5.33 12.77
C THR A 47 1.49 -6.66 13.39
N LEU A 48 0.19 -6.93 13.28
CA LEU A 48 -0.43 -8.17 13.74
C LEU A 48 -0.57 -9.19 12.61
N ILE A 49 -1.19 -8.77 11.50
CA ILE A 49 -1.54 -9.64 10.39
C ILE A 49 -1.41 -8.89 9.07
N THR A 50 -0.99 -9.60 8.04
CA THR A 50 -0.88 -9.06 6.69
C THR A 50 -1.73 -9.88 5.74
N PHE A 51 -2.53 -9.18 4.94
CA PHE A 51 -3.35 -9.74 3.89
C PHE A 51 -2.90 -9.19 2.55
N GLN A 52 -2.94 -10.00 1.51
CA GLN A 52 -2.63 -9.59 0.16
C GLN A 52 -3.63 -10.18 -0.84
N ARG A 53 -3.99 -9.40 -1.85
CA ARG A 53 -4.71 -9.89 -3.03
C ARG A 53 -4.08 -9.32 -4.30
N ASN A 54 -4.09 -10.11 -5.36
CA ASN A 54 -3.63 -9.70 -6.68
C ASN A 54 -4.84 -9.58 -7.60
N LEU A 55 -5.03 -8.41 -8.19
CA LEU A 55 -6.15 -8.04 -9.05
C LEU A 55 -5.75 -8.01 -10.53
N GLY A 56 -4.58 -8.58 -10.87
CA GLY A 56 -4.04 -8.61 -12.24
C GLY A 56 -3.28 -7.32 -12.57
N ASP A 57 -3.98 -6.20 -12.68
CA ASP A 57 -3.41 -4.88 -12.97
C ASP A 57 -2.82 -4.18 -11.73
N SER A 58 -3.24 -4.64 -10.56
CA SER A 58 -2.95 -4.03 -9.27
C SER A 58 -2.79 -5.10 -8.18
N ILE A 59 -2.08 -4.74 -7.11
CA ILE A 59 -1.88 -5.61 -5.97
C ILE A 59 -2.22 -4.80 -4.73
N ASP A 60 -3.12 -5.34 -3.90
CA ASP A 60 -3.52 -4.73 -2.65
C ASP A 60 -2.89 -5.48 -1.49
N GLN A 61 -2.45 -4.74 -0.48
CA GLN A 61 -2.02 -5.28 0.80
C GLN A 61 -2.73 -4.55 1.94
N ARG A 62 -3.28 -5.29 2.89
CA ARG A 62 -3.84 -4.75 4.14
C ARG A 62 -3.01 -5.26 5.31
N ILE A 63 -2.50 -4.34 6.11
CA ILE A 63 -1.72 -4.65 7.32
C ILE A 63 -2.56 -4.24 8.51
N GLY A 64 -2.98 -5.21 9.33
CA GLY A 64 -3.62 -4.96 10.61
C GLY A 64 -2.57 -4.54 11.64
N LEU A 65 -2.82 -3.43 12.32
CA LEU A 65 -1.98 -2.90 13.37
C LEU A 65 -2.64 -3.11 14.74
N THR A 66 -1.83 -3.16 15.78
CA THR A 66 -2.34 -3.25 17.15
C THR A 66 -3.18 -2.01 17.49
N ASN A 67 -4.38 -2.23 18.02
CA ASN A 67 -5.23 -1.17 18.53
C ASN A 67 -5.16 -1.13 20.07
N HIS A 68 -4.46 -0.14 20.60
CA HIS A 68 -4.32 0.06 22.04
C HIS A 68 -5.42 0.94 22.64
N THR A 69 -6.45 1.29 21.87
CA THR A 69 -7.56 2.16 22.26
C THR A 69 -8.85 1.36 22.46
N LEU A 70 -9.84 1.95 23.14
CA LEU A 70 -11.18 1.38 23.30
C LEU A 70 -12.12 1.76 22.15
N LEU A 71 -11.59 2.33 21.08
CA LEU A 71 -12.39 2.75 19.95
C LEU A 71 -12.70 1.60 19.02
N ASP A 72 -13.94 1.59 18.55
CA ASP A 72 -14.36 0.74 17.45
C ASP A 72 -13.56 1.07 16.18
N GLY A 73 -13.35 0.05 15.37
CA GLY A 73 -12.57 0.11 14.15
C GLY A 73 -11.13 -0.37 14.35
N GLU A 74 -10.61 -1.00 13.31
CA GLU A 74 -9.28 -1.59 13.29
C GLU A 74 -8.23 -0.52 13.04
N ASN A 75 -7.05 -0.62 13.64
CA ASN A 75 -5.90 0.11 13.13
C ASN A 75 -5.37 -0.66 11.93
N TYR A 76 -5.18 0.01 10.80
CA TYR A 76 -4.75 -0.67 9.60
C TYR A 76 -4.01 0.25 8.63
N ILE A 77 -3.25 -0.39 7.76
CA ILE A 77 -2.67 0.20 6.57
C ILE A 77 -3.30 -0.50 5.37
N HIS A 78 -3.87 0.26 4.44
CA HIS A 78 -4.28 -0.25 3.13
C HIS A 78 -3.29 0.28 2.10
N ILE A 79 -2.67 -0.61 1.34
CA ILE A 79 -1.72 -0.30 0.30
C ILE A 79 -2.24 -0.82 -1.02
N ARG A 80 -2.14 -0.03 -2.09
CA ARG A 80 -2.42 -0.45 -3.46
C ARG A 80 -1.27 -0.10 -4.38
N ALA A 81 -0.71 -1.10 -5.03
CA ALA A 81 0.33 -0.94 -6.04
C ALA A 81 -0.25 -1.17 -7.44
N ARG A 82 -0.03 -0.24 -8.38
CA ARG A 82 -0.61 -0.29 -9.74
C ARG A 82 0.25 0.43 -10.78
N ASN A 83 -0.02 0.16 -12.07
CA ASN A 83 0.56 0.86 -13.21
C ASN A 83 -0.45 1.88 -13.72
N VAL A 84 -0.40 3.10 -13.19
CA VAL A 84 -1.30 4.18 -13.64
C VAL A 84 -0.54 5.47 -13.82
N GLU A 85 -0.80 6.13 -14.93
CA GLU A 85 -0.47 7.53 -15.13
C GLU A 85 -1.61 8.38 -14.54
N GLY A 86 -1.30 9.32 -13.65
CA GLY A 86 -2.31 10.24 -13.13
C GLY A 86 -2.08 10.73 -11.72
N ARG A 87 -2.95 11.62 -11.26
CA ARG A 87 -2.92 12.20 -9.91
C ARG A 87 -3.48 11.23 -8.88
N PHE A 88 -3.02 11.34 -7.63
CA PHE A 88 -3.67 10.69 -6.50
C PHE A 88 -5.04 11.33 -6.23
N MET A 89 -6.10 10.51 -6.25
CA MET A 89 -7.49 10.94 -6.06
C MET A 89 -7.98 10.44 -4.69
N PHE A 90 -8.26 11.38 -3.77
CA PHE A 90 -8.67 11.07 -2.40
C PHE A 90 -9.95 10.22 -2.36
N ASP A 91 -11.02 10.69 -3.01
CA ASP A 91 -12.35 10.05 -2.94
C ASP A 91 -12.32 8.62 -3.49
N GLU A 92 -11.68 8.46 -4.65
CA GLU A 92 -11.51 7.19 -5.36
C GLU A 92 -10.73 6.16 -4.53
N PHE A 93 -9.77 6.63 -3.72
CA PHE A 93 -8.96 5.75 -2.88
C PHE A 93 -9.68 5.38 -1.58
N ILE A 94 -10.41 6.32 -0.97
CA ILE A 94 -11.22 6.08 0.22
C ILE A 94 -12.39 5.14 -0.08
N GLU A 95 -13.11 5.35 -1.19
CA GLU A 95 -14.22 4.49 -1.60
C GLU A 95 -13.77 3.03 -1.71
N ARG A 96 -12.64 2.77 -2.37
CA ARG A 96 -12.08 1.41 -2.50
C ARG A 96 -11.46 0.86 -1.22
N ALA A 97 -11.07 1.72 -0.29
CA ALA A 97 -10.70 1.28 1.04
C ALA A 97 -11.90 0.80 1.88
N GLY A 98 -13.14 0.93 1.37
CA GLY A 98 -14.38 0.59 2.07
C GLY A 98 -15.09 1.81 2.67
N GLY A 99 -14.72 3.02 2.24
CA GLY A 99 -15.24 4.28 2.75
C GLY A 99 -14.41 4.87 3.91
N LEU A 100 -14.91 5.99 4.45
CA LEU A 100 -14.24 6.70 5.55
C LEU A 100 -14.38 5.92 6.87
N PRO A 101 -13.26 5.57 7.54
CA PRO A 101 -13.33 4.83 8.79
C PRO A 101 -13.71 5.75 9.96
N THR A 102 -14.40 5.20 10.97
CA THR A 102 -14.59 5.90 12.26
C THR A 102 -13.24 6.28 12.89
N PRO A 103 -13.07 7.52 13.40
CA PRO A 103 -14.05 8.60 13.59
C PRO A 103 -14.15 9.62 12.44
N PHE A 104 -13.59 9.34 11.26
CA PHE A 104 -13.44 10.26 10.12
C PHE A 104 -14.62 10.25 9.13
N THR A 105 -15.82 9.83 9.55
CA THR A 105 -16.99 9.60 8.69
C THR A 105 -17.47 10.81 7.87
N THR A 106 -17.00 12.01 8.18
CA THR A 106 -17.37 13.27 7.49
C THR A 106 -16.14 14.06 7.03
N LEU A 107 -14.97 13.41 6.92
CA LEU A 107 -13.73 14.08 6.54
C LEU A 107 -13.71 14.35 5.03
N ASP A 108 -13.37 15.57 4.65
CA ASP A 108 -13.12 15.98 3.27
C ASP A 108 -11.63 16.16 2.99
N ALA A 109 -11.20 15.97 1.73
CA ALA A 109 -9.81 16.14 1.32
C ALA A 109 -9.24 17.53 1.65
N GLY A 110 -10.05 18.59 1.55
CA GLY A 110 -9.65 19.96 1.86
C GLY A 110 -9.42 20.23 3.34
N GLN A 111 -9.79 19.30 4.23
CA GLN A 111 -9.56 19.40 5.68
C GLN A 111 -8.25 18.72 6.11
N MET A 112 -7.56 18.04 5.20
CA MET A 112 -6.31 17.37 5.51
C MET A 112 -5.13 18.34 5.52
N ILE A 113 -4.19 18.09 6.41
CA ILE A 113 -2.92 18.79 6.54
C ILE A 113 -1.91 18.10 5.63
N ALA A 114 -1.23 18.86 4.78
CA ALA A 114 -0.10 18.37 4.01
C ALA A 114 1.20 18.51 4.83
N THR A 115 2.00 17.45 4.85
CA THR A 115 3.32 17.43 5.49
C THR A 115 4.29 16.66 4.60
N GLU A 116 5.57 17.02 4.63
CA GLU A 116 6.60 16.40 3.80
C GLU A 116 7.65 15.69 4.65
N ASP A 117 8.20 14.59 4.13
CA ASP A 117 9.40 13.92 4.62
C ASP A 117 10.25 13.43 3.41
N ASP A 118 11.29 12.62 3.64
CA ASP A 118 12.18 12.10 2.60
C ASP A 118 11.49 11.32 1.45
N PHE A 119 10.24 10.88 1.64
CA PHE A 119 9.42 10.17 0.66
C PHE A 119 8.36 11.08 0.00
N GLY A 120 8.45 12.40 0.19
CA GLY A 120 7.57 13.41 -0.43
C GLY A 120 6.43 13.85 0.48
N ALA A 121 5.33 14.33 -0.09
CA ALA A 121 4.17 14.75 0.69
C ALA A 121 3.32 13.56 1.18
N TYR A 122 2.73 13.72 2.36
CA TYR A 122 1.61 12.93 2.84
C TYR A 122 0.53 13.86 3.41
N LEU A 123 -0.73 13.47 3.23
CA LEU A 123 -1.89 14.20 3.72
C LEU A 123 -2.40 13.50 4.97
N TRP A 124 -2.77 14.23 6.00
CA TRP A 124 -3.30 13.62 7.22
C TRP A 124 -4.33 14.50 7.91
N ALA A 125 -5.22 13.87 8.66
CA ALA A 125 -6.13 14.52 9.58
C ALA A 125 -6.09 13.78 10.92
N SER A 126 -6.31 14.50 12.02
CA SER A 126 -6.42 13.89 13.35
C SER A 126 -7.77 14.17 13.98
N LYS A 127 -8.21 13.24 14.83
CA LYS A 127 -9.31 13.45 15.76
C LYS A 127 -8.87 13.00 17.14
N ALA A 128 -8.96 13.94 18.08
CA ALA A 128 -8.83 13.63 19.50
C ALA A 128 -10.07 12.84 19.96
N ILE A 129 -9.83 11.82 20.76
CA ILE A 129 -10.84 10.95 21.34
C ILE A 129 -10.70 11.00 22.85
N ASN A 130 -11.84 10.93 23.53
CA ASN A 130 -11.93 10.88 24.99
C ASN A 130 -10.90 9.90 25.59
N GLY A 131 -10.22 10.32 26.66
CA GLY A 131 -9.25 9.46 27.36
C GLY A 131 -7.84 9.47 26.76
N ASN A 132 -7.36 10.62 26.27
CA ASN A 132 -6.00 10.82 25.79
C ASN A 132 -5.60 9.90 24.61
N SER A 133 -6.56 9.61 23.74
CA SER A 133 -6.31 8.85 22.51
C SER A 133 -6.46 9.75 21.30
N THR A 134 -5.57 9.61 20.33
CA THR A 134 -5.62 10.34 19.07
C THR A 134 -5.70 9.35 17.93
N CYS A 135 -6.66 9.56 17.05
CA CYS A 135 -6.74 8.85 15.78
C CYS A 135 -6.20 9.76 14.67
N VAL A 136 -5.50 9.15 13.72
CA VAL A 136 -5.12 9.78 12.46
C VAL A 136 -5.66 8.98 11.28
N LEU A 137 -6.07 9.71 10.25
CA LEU A 137 -6.24 9.18 8.91
C LEU A 137 -5.21 9.88 8.03
N ALA A 138 -4.31 9.11 7.44
CA ALA A 138 -3.24 9.63 6.62
C ALA A 138 -3.15 8.90 5.29
N MET A 139 -2.62 9.57 4.29
CA MET A 139 -2.42 8.99 2.97
C MET A 139 -1.21 9.57 2.26
N ARG A 140 -0.64 8.73 1.41
CA ARG A 140 0.59 9.03 0.69
C ARG A 140 0.62 8.23 -0.60
N ARG A 141 1.17 8.86 -1.65
CA ARG A 141 1.62 8.17 -2.85
C ARG A 141 3.13 8.05 -2.85
N VAL A 142 3.63 6.88 -3.18
CA VAL A 142 5.04 6.58 -3.40
C VAL A 142 5.20 6.10 -4.83
N THR A 143 6.30 6.46 -5.48
CA THR A 143 6.62 6.05 -6.86
C THR A 143 7.94 5.28 -6.89
N GLN A 144 8.25 4.68 -8.04
CA GLN A 144 9.52 3.99 -8.27
C GLN A 144 10.76 4.86 -8.02
N ILE A 145 10.61 6.20 -8.08
CA ILE A 145 11.71 7.15 -7.79
C ILE A 145 12.12 7.05 -6.31
N GLN A 146 11.16 6.90 -5.39
CA GLN A 146 11.45 6.82 -3.96
C GLN A 146 11.84 5.40 -3.52
N ARG A 147 11.24 4.37 -4.12
CA ARG A 147 11.57 2.96 -3.86
C ARG A 147 11.11 2.04 -4.97
N PRO A 148 11.80 0.90 -5.24
CA PRO A 148 11.19 -0.20 -5.96
C PRO A 148 9.81 -0.58 -5.39
N ILE A 149 8.83 -0.73 -6.26
CA ILE A 149 7.47 -1.10 -5.88
C ILE A 149 7.25 -2.59 -6.19
N PRO A 150 6.73 -3.38 -5.25
CA PRO A 150 6.45 -4.79 -5.46
C PRO A 150 5.57 -5.05 -6.70
N GLY A 151 5.84 -6.15 -7.40
CA GLY A 151 5.08 -6.53 -8.59
C GLY A 151 5.36 -5.67 -9.83
N ASN A 152 6.52 -5.00 -9.88
CA ASN A 152 6.92 -4.09 -10.97
C ASN A 152 5.86 -3.02 -11.25
N ARG A 153 5.26 -2.49 -10.17
CA ARG A 153 4.25 -1.44 -10.27
C ARG A 153 4.89 -0.05 -10.28
N GLU A 154 4.22 0.95 -10.82
CA GLU A 154 4.79 2.30 -10.92
C GLU A 154 4.53 3.15 -9.68
N VAL A 155 3.33 3.00 -9.09
CA VAL A 155 2.89 3.75 -7.93
C VAL A 155 2.40 2.83 -6.82
N MET A 156 2.56 3.29 -5.58
CA MET A 156 2.03 2.68 -4.38
C MET A 156 1.27 3.74 -3.57
N ASP A 157 -0.04 3.59 -3.53
CA ASP A 157 -0.96 4.43 -2.77
C ASP A 157 -1.17 3.79 -1.39
N ILE A 158 -1.00 4.59 -0.32
CA ILE A 158 -1.03 4.14 1.07
C ILE A 158 -2.12 4.92 1.79
N LEU A 159 -2.99 4.22 2.51
CA LEU A 159 -3.92 4.73 3.50
C LEU A 159 -3.54 4.18 4.87
N LEU A 160 -3.44 5.05 5.87
CA LEU A 160 -3.22 4.69 7.27
C LEU A 160 -4.42 5.16 8.08
N ARG A 161 -5.05 4.25 8.83
CA ARG A 161 -5.90 4.62 9.97
C ARG A 161 -5.25 4.07 11.23
N ASN A 162 -4.84 4.95 12.12
CA ASN A 162 -4.16 4.56 13.35
C ASN A 162 -4.64 5.37 14.55
N CYS A 163 -5.10 4.68 15.58
CA CYS A 163 -5.51 5.25 16.85
C CYS A 163 -4.55 4.77 17.94
N VAL A 164 -3.93 5.71 18.64
CA VAL A 164 -2.96 5.43 19.71
C VAL A 164 -3.31 6.23 20.97
N LYS A 165 -2.82 5.75 22.12
CA LYS A 165 -2.78 6.56 23.34
C LYS A 165 -1.59 7.52 23.25
N GLY A 166 -1.84 8.77 22.92
CA GLY A 166 -0.80 9.74 22.62
C GLY A 166 -1.26 10.82 21.65
N ASP A 167 -0.29 11.43 20.96
CA ASP A 167 -0.53 12.49 19.99
C ASP A 167 -0.61 11.95 18.55
N ALA A 168 -0.89 12.86 17.61
CA ALA A 168 -0.96 12.55 16.20
C ALA A 168 0.39 12.10 15.64
N GLU A 169 1.51 12.60 16.18
CA GLU A 169 2.86 12.32 15.70
C GLU A 169 3.28 10.86 15.97
N ALA A 170 2.88 10.32 17.13
CA ALA A 170 3.00 8.90 17.43
C ALA A 170 2.11 8.05 16.51
N ALA A 171 0.88 8.50 16.25
CA ALA A 171 -0.06 7.77 15.39
C ALA A 171 0.40 7.72 13.91
N LEU A 172 1.11 8.75 13.45
CA LEU A 172 1.62 8.87 12.08
C LEU A 172 2.88 8.07 11.79
N GLN A 173 3.55 7.48 12.80
CA GLN A 173 4.82 6.78 12.58
C GLN A 173 4.79 5.79 11.39
N PRO A 174 3.77 4.92 11.22
CA PRO A 174 3.79 3.92 10.16
C PRO A 174 3.77 4.48 8.72
N ILE A 175 3.33 5.72 8.49
CA ILE A 175 3.29 6.32 7.13
C ILE A 175 4.56 7.12 6.78
N LYS A 176 5.49 7.26 7.73
CA LYS A 176 6.73 8.01 7.53
C LYS A 176 7.74 7.25 6.68
N ALA A 177 8.65 7.99 6.05
CA ALA A 177 9.70 7.47 5.18
C ALA A 177 10.43 6.25 5.73
N ILE A 178 10.80 6.25 7.02
CA ILE A 178 11.55 5.14 7.63
C ILE A 178 10.80 3.79 7.59
N HIS A 179 9.47 3.82 7.71
CA HIS A 179 8.62 2.63 7.68
C HIS A 179 8.21 2.26 6.25
N VAL A 180 7.94 3.27 5.43
CA VAL A 180 7.55 3.12 4.02
C VAL A 180 8.73 2.72 3.13
N GLY A 181 9.95 3.07 3.49
CA GLY A 181 11.17 2.67 2.78
C GLY A 181 11.57 1.22 3.02
N HIS A 182 10.87 0.49 3.88
CA HIS A 182 11.14 -0.92 4.13
C HIS A 182 10.82 -1.78 2.92
N PHE A 183 11.70 -2.73 2.60
CA PHE A 183 11.46 -3.76 1.60
C PHE A 183 11.32 -5.10 2.30
N PRO A 184 10.24 -5.86 2.00
CA PRO A 184 10.14 -7.21 2.50
C PRO A 184 11.30 -8.02 1.95
N LEU A 185 11.95 -8.79 2.83
CA LEU A 185 12.92 -9.78 2.39
C LEU A 185 12.13 -10.88 1.69
N ASN A 186 12.29 -11.00 0.37
CA ASN A 186 11.88 -12.22 -0.30
C ASN A 186 12.74 -13.35 0.27
N GLU A 187 12.18 -14.18 1.15
CA GLU A 187 12.75 -15.50 1.46
C GLU A 187 12.58 -16.45 0.25
N GLY A 188 13.00 -16.00 -0.93
CA GLY A 188 13.22 -16.86 -2.07
C GLY A 188 14.56 -17.55 -1.88
N ARG A 189 14.58 -18.68 -1.14
CA ARG A 189 15.68 -19.65 -1.07
C ARG A 189 17.07 -19.05 -1.35
N SER A 190 17.53 -18.12 -0.51
CA SER A 190 18.98 -18.02 -0.36
C SER A 190 19.37 -19.17 0.57
N SER A 191 19.77 -20.28 -0.04
CA SER A 191 20.82 -21.09 0.56
C SER A 191 22.07 -20.21 0.60
N ASP A 192 22.06 -19.19 1.45
CA ASP A 192 23.28 -18.63 2.00
C ASP A 192 23.82 -19.73 2.90
N SER A 193 24.45 -20.70 2.22
CA SER A 193 25.67 -21.31 2.69
C SER A 193 26.43 -20.20 3.38
N LEU A 194 26.38 -20.21 4.72
CA LEU A 194 27.36 -19.55 5.56
C LEU A 194 28.71 -20.00 5.00
N MET A 195 29.26 -19.19 4.11
CA MET A 195 30.65 -19.25 3.65
C MET A 195 31.47 -18.87 4.87
N LEU A 196 31.54 -19.80 5.82
CA LEU A 196 32.58 -19.85 6.82
C LEU A 196 33.87 -19.90 6.02
N SER A 197 34.58 -18.79 6.02
CA SER A 197 35.87 -18.69 5.38
C SER A 197 36.74 -19.87 5.86
N PRO A 198 37.29 -20.71 4.97
CA PRO A 198 38.06 -21.91 5.35
C PRO A 198 39.40 -21.59 6.02
N LEU A 199 39.67 -20.31 6.29
CA LEU A 199 40.87 -19.79 6.95
C LEU A 199 40.67 -19.41 8.43
N ALA A 200 39.48 -19.64 9.01
CA ALA A 200 39.23 -19.47 10.45
C ALA A 200 39.52 -20.75 11.28
N GLY A 201 40.50 -21.55 10.86
CA GLY A 201 41.02 -22.66 11.66
C GLY A 201 42.14 -22.17 12.59
N PRO A 202 42.22 -22.63 13.85
CA PRO A 202 43.30 -22.25 14.75
C PRO A 202 44.65 -22.68 14.17
N SER A 203 45.64 -21.79 14.20
CA SER A 203 47.03 -22.14 13.86
C SER A 203 47.53 -23.19 14.87
N PRO A 204 48.10 -24.32 14.41
CA PRO A 204 48.76 -25.22 15.32
C PRO A 204 50.09 -24.57 15.75
N PHE A 205 50.28 -24.54 17.07
CA PHE A 205 51.46 -24.12 17.85
C PHE A 205 51.56 -22.63 18.20
#